data_AF-A0A7J7I459-F1
#
_entry.id   AF-A0A7J7I459-F1
#
_cell.length_a   1.000
_cell.length_b   1.000
_cell.length_c   1.000
_cell.angle_alpha   90.00
_cell.angle_beta   90.00
_cell.angle_gamma   90.00
#
_symmetry.space_group_name_H-M   'P 1'
#
loop_
_entity.id
_entity.type
_entity.pdbx_description
1 polymer ?
#
loop_
_entity_poly.entity_id
_entity_poly.type
_entity_poly.pdbx_seq_one_letter_code
_entity_poly.pdbx_strand_id
1 'polypeptide(L)'
;MLQILDAVSVLLVVFLLNLSNVDAQKARVLDYFEYSAMSCRAHSASLTDFGGVGDGSIFNIEAFKATIAHPSQFESDGGSQLFVPPGRWLTGSFNLTSHFTLYLL
;
A
#
# COMPACT_ATOMS: atom_id res chain seq x y z
N MET A 1 -51.84 4.12 -1.87
CA MET A 1 -51.20 2.79 -1.83
C MET A 1 -50.09 2.66 -2.87
N LEU A 2 -50.35 2.91 -4.17
CA LEU A 2 -49.31 2.86 -5.23
C LEU A 2 -48.14 3.84 -5.01
N GLN A 3 -48.43 5.11 -4.72
CA GLN A 3 -47.39 6.14 -4.51
C GLN A 3 -46.43 5.84 -3.34
N ILE A 4 -46.93 5.16 -2.32
CA ILE A 4 -46.13 4.77 -1.15
C ILE A 4 -45.18 3.63 -1.54
N LEU A 5 -45.65 2.70 -2.39
CA LEU A 5 -44.85 1.59 -2.89
C LEU A 5 -43.69 2.07 -3.78
N ASP A 6 -43.95 3.07 -4.62
CA ASP A 6 -42.92 3.69 -5.48
C ASP A 6 -41.84 4.39 -4.64
N ALA A 7 -42.25 5.14 -3.62
CA ALA A 7 -41.31 5.82 -2.72
C ALA A 7 -40.41 4.84 -1.95
N VAL A 8 -40.97 3.70 -1.50
CA VAL A 8 -40.21 2.64 -0.82
C VAL A 8 -39.23 1.97 -1.80
N SER A 9 -39.66 1.73 -3.04
CA SER A 9 -38.79 1.16 -4.09
C SER A 9 -37.59 2.06 -4.38
N VAL A 10 -37.82 3.37 -4.54
CA VAL A 10 -36.75 4.36 -4.76
C VAL A 10 -35.81 4.41 -3.57
N LEU A 11 -36.33 4.44 -2.34
CA LEU A 11 -35.50 4.47 -1.13
C LEU A 11 -34.64 3.20 -0.98
N LEU A 12 -35.20 2.04 -1.32
CA LEU A 12 -34.49 0.76 -1.33
C LEU A 12 -33.36 0.76 -2.36
N VAL A 13 -33.62 1.25 -3.58
CA VAL A 13 -32.59 1.35 -4.63
C VAL A 13 -31.46 2.29 -4.20
N VAL A 14 -31.78 3.45 -3.64
CA VAL A 14 -30.77 4.39 -3.11
C VAL A 14 -29.93 3.72 -2.02
N PHE A 15 -30.55 3.03 -1.07
CA PHE A 15 -29.84 2.32 -0.01
C PHE A 15 -28.90 1.23 -0.55
N LEU A 16 -29.35 0.44 -1.53
CA LEU A 16 -28.55 -0.60 -2.18
C LEU A 16 -27.34 -0.02 -2.93
N LEU A 17 -27.50 1.12 -3.61
CA LEU A 17 -26.39 1.81 -4.29
C LEU A 17 -25.32 2.33 -3.31
N ASN A 18 -25.72 2.73 -2.10
CA ASN A 18 -24.78 3.15 -1.06
C ASN A 18 -24.00 1.97 -0.46
N LEU A 19 -24.59 0.77 -0.40
CA LEU A 19 -23.90 -0.44 0.06
C LEU A 19 -22.85 -0.94 -0.94
N SER A 20 -23.10 -0.78 -2.25
CA SER A 20 -22.15 -1.17 -3.29
C SER A 20 -20.90 -0.28 -3.37
N ASN A 21 -20.89 0.88 -2.72
CA ASN A 21 -19.72 1.76 -2.63
C ASN A 21 -18.70 1.33 -1.56
N VAL A 22 -18.88 0.17 -0.92
CA VAL A 22 -17.84 -0.41 -0.06
C VAL A 22 -16.91 -1.24 -0.92
N ASP A 23 -15.82 -0.61 -1.35
CA ASP A 23 -14.86 -1.11 -2.32
C ASP A 23 -14.35 -2.54 -2.07
N ALA A 24 -14.31 -3.32 -3.16
CA ALA A 24 -13.60 -4.59 -3.29
C ALA A 24 -12.06 -4.45 -3.25
N GLN A 25 -11.56 -3.44 -2.55
CA GLN A 25 -10.14 -3.12 -2.40
C GLN A 25 -9.43 -4.11 -1.46
N LYS A 26 -10.16 -4.69 -0.51
CA LYS A 26 -9.59 -5.54 0.54
C LYS A 26 -9.06 -6.89 0.04
N ALA A 27 -9.64 -7.43 -1.04
CA ALA A 27 -9.24 -8.72 -1.61
C ALA A 27 -7.93 -8.64 -2.41
N ARG A 28 -7.70 -7.55 -3.16
CA ARG A 28 -6.48 -7.35 -3.95
C ARG A 28 -5.23 -7.11 -3.09
N VAL A 29 -5.40 -6.55 -1.90
CA VAL A 29 -4.31 -6.28 -0.95
C VAL A 29 -3.73 -7.58 -0.38
N LEU A 30 -4.55 -8.62 -0.20
CA LEU A 30 -4.15 -9.88 0.42
C LEU A 30 -3.32 -10.75 -0.55
N ASP A 31 -3.72 -10.80 -1.82
CA ASP A 31 -2.98 -11.50 -2.90
C ASP A 31 -1.58 -10.91 -3.14
N TYR A 32 -1.43 -9.60 -2.92
CA TYR A 32 -0.17 -8.89 -3.13
C TYR A 32 0.90 -9.20 -2.08
N PHE A 33 0.48 -9.51 -0.85
CA PHE A 33 1.39 -9.98 0.20
C PHE A 33 1.96 -11.37 -0.09
N GLU A 34 1.34 -12.14 -0.99
CA GLU A 34 1.77 -13.48 -1.37
C GLU A 34 2.72 -13.48 -2.58
N TYR A 35 3.56 -12.45 -2.72
CA TYR A 35 4.73 -12.57 -3.60
C TYR A 35 5.83 -13.39 -2.90
N SER A 36 5.87 -14.68 -3.23
CA SER A 36 6.81 -15.68 -2.67
C SER A 36 8.31 -15.44 -2.92
N ALA A 37 8.70 -14.32 -3.54
CA ALA A 37 10.11 -13.90 -3.63
C ALA A 37 10.45 -12.80 -2.61
N MET A 38 9.88 -12.89 -1.40
CA MET A 38 10.50 -12.25 -0.24
C MET A 38 11.90 -12.85 -0.08
N SER A 39 12.90 -12.03 -0.38
CA SER A 39 14.27 -12.27 0.06
C SER A 39 14.20 -12.67 1.54
N CYS A 40 14.84 -13.77 1.94
CA CYS A 40 14.86 -14.23 3.33
C CYS A 40 15.66 -13.30 4.26
N ARG A 41 15.60 -11.97 4.05
CA ARG A 41 16.16 -10.99 4.97
C ARG A 41 15.33 -11.05 6.25
N ALA A 42 16.01 -11.09 7.39
CA ALA A 42 15.35 -11.09 8.69
C ALA A 42 14.54 -9.82 8.96
N HIS A 43 14.89 -8.72 8.27
CA HIS A 43 14.34 -7.39 8.49
C HIS A 43 13.62 -6.89 7.23
N SER A 44 12.32 -6.64 7.33
CA SER A 44 11.48 -6.15 6.25
C SER A 44 10.53 -5.07 6.77
N ALA A 45 10.22 -4.07 5.93
CA ALA A 45 9.25 -3.03 6.25
C ALA A 45 8.56 -2.52 4.98
N SER A 46 7.32 -2.03 5.12
CA SER A 46 6.56 -1.40 4.05
C SER A 46 6.86 0.09 3.97
N LEU A 47 6.86 0.67 2.77
CA LEU A 47 7.02 2.12 2.56
C LEU A 47 5.92 2.92 3.29
N THR A 48 4.74 2.33 3.47
CA THR A 48 3.63 2.92 4.24
C THR A 48 3.95 3.06 5.73
N ASP A 49 4.81 2.20 6.28
CA ASP A 49 5.21 2.23 7.70
C ASP A 49 6.05 3.49 8.00
N PHE A 50 6.63 4.08 6.95
CA PHE A 50 7.40 5.33 7.00
C PHE A 50 6.60 6.55 6.48
N GLY A 51 5.28 6.43 6.37
CA GLY A 51 4.40 7.52 5.96
C GLY A 51 4.28 7.72 4.45
N GLY A 52 4.69 6.75 3.64
CA GLY A 52 4.47 6.81 2.20
C GLY A 52 3.00 6.70 1.82
N VAL A 53 2.59 7.45 0.78
CA VAL A 53 1.24 7.43 0.19
C VAL A 53 1.29 7.15 -1.31
N GLY A 54 0.54 6.12 -1.74
CA GLY A 54 0.53 5.58 -3.10
C GLY A 54 -0.50 6.21 -4.06
N ASP A 55 -0.84 7.49 -3.89
CA ASP A 55 -1.86 8.19 -4.68
C ASP A 55 -1.34 8.83 -5.99
N GLY A 56 -0.01 8.93 -6.13
CA GLY A 56 0.71 9.55 -7.24
C GLY A 56 0.80 11.07 -7.19
N SER A 57 0.30 11.69 -6.12
CA SER A 57 0.28 13.15 -5.95
C SER A 57 1.18 13.59 -4.79
N ILE A 58 1.24 12.80 -3.72
CA ILE A 58 2.10 13.08 -2.57
C ILE A 58 3.56 12.73 -2.90
N PHE A 59 4.47 13.64 -2.60
CA PHE A 59 5.89 13.45 -2.79
C PHE A 59 6.50 12.66 -1.62
N ASN A 60 6.97 11.44 -1.90
CA ASN A 60 7.35 10.44 -0.90
C ASN A 60 8.84 10.41 -0.54
N ILE A 61 9.63 11.42 -0.92
CA ILE A 61 11.10 11.37 -0.81
C ILE A 61 11.58 11.11 0.64
N GLU A 62 10.88 11.64 1.63
CA GLU A 62 11.25 11.48 3.04
C GLU A 62 10.95 10.06 3.54
N ALA A 63 9.87 9.43 3.06
CA ALA A 63 9.59 8.03 3.37
C ALA A 63 10.67 7.10 2.79
N PHE A 64 11.13 7.36 1.56
CA PHE A 64 12.24 6.61 0.95
C PHE A 64 13.55 6.82 1.73
N LYS A 65 13.91 8.06 2.08
CA LYS A 65 15.11 8.36 2.86
C LYS A 65 15.08 7.70 4.24
N ALA A 66 13.96 7.76 4.94
CA ALA A 66 13.80 7.16 6.26
C ALA A 66 14.06 5.65 6.20
N THR A 67 13.49 4.99 5.18
CA THR A 67 13.66 3.55 5.03
C THR A 67 15.09 3.15 4.65
N ILE A 68 15.79 3.97 3.86
CA ILE A 68 17.17 3.72 3.42
C ILE A 68 18.20 4.05 4.52
N ALA A 69 17.87 4.91 5.49
CA ALA A 69 18.74 5.17 6.64
C ALA A 69 18.69 4.02 7.68
N HIS A 70 17.53 3.37 7.79
CA HIS A 70 17.27 2.26 8.72
C HIS A 70 18.09 0.96 8.56
N PRO A 71 18.60 0.54 7.38
CA PRO A 71 19.30 -0.73 7.17
C PRO A 71 20.71 -0.78 7.76
N SER A 72 21.32 0.37 8.03
CA SER A 72 22.70 0.46 8.53
C SER A 72 22.91 -0.33 9.82
N GLN A 73 21.87 -0.48 10.64
CA GLN A 73 21.91 -1.28 11.86
C GLN A 73 21.81 -2.80 11.62
N PHE A 74 21.42 -3.22 10.42
CA PHE A 74 21.15 -4.63 10.08
C PHE A 74 22.20 -5.25 9.15
N GLU A 75 23.29 -4.56 8.84
CA GLU A 75 24.33 -5.08 7.93
C GLU A 75 24.91 -6.42 8.40
N SER A 76 25.08 -6.62 9.72
CA SER A 76 25.55 -7.88 10.32
C SER A 76 24.58 -9.05 10.11
N ASP A 77 23.30 -8.75 9.93
CA ASP A 77 22.21 -9.73 9.83
C ASP A 77 21.85 -10.01 8.36
N GLY A 78 22.70 -9.55 7.44
CA GLY A 78 22.48 -9.64 6.00
C GLY A 78 21.66 -8.48 5.45
N GLY A 79 21.39 -7.42 6.20
CA GLY A 79 20.72 -6.20 5.74
C GLY A 79 19.20 -6.24 5.79
N SER A 80 18.54 -5.36 5.03
CA SER A 80 17.08 -5.18 5.11
C SER A 80 16.38 -5.12 3.75
N GLN A 81 15.07 -5.30 3.80
CA GLN A 81 14.18 -5.22 2.64
C GLN A 81 13.16 -4.10 2.83
N LEU A 82 12.95 -3.31 1.77
CA LEU A 82 11.83 -2.40 1.65
C LEU A 82 10.82 -2.95 0.64
N PHE A 83 9.57 -2.98 1.06
CA PHE A 83 8.43 -3.33 0.25
C PHE A 83 7.63 -2.08 -0.13
N VAL A 84 7.37 -1.88 -1.42
CA VAL A 84 6.49 -0.82 -1.92
C VAL A 84 5.17 -1.45 -2.36
N PRO A 85 4.05 -1.17 -1.66
CA PRO A 85 2.72 -1.65 -2.04
C PRO A 85 2.26 -1.16 -3.42
N PRO A 86 1.24 -1.79 -4.04
CA PRO A 86 0.82 -1.40 -5.37
C PRO A 86 0.19 -0.01 -5.27
N GLY A 87 0.59 0.87 -6.17
CA GLY A 87 0.16 2.27 -6.13
C GLY A 87 1.00 3.15 -7.04
N ARG A 88 0.72 4.45 -7.02
CA ARG A 88 1.55 5.45 -7.69
C ARG A 88 2.35 6.20 -6.65
N TRP A 89 3.67 6.15 -6.77
CA TRP A 89 4.57 6.68 -5.77
C TRP A 89 5.38 7.81 -6.37
N LEU A 90 4.90 9.05 -6.22
CA LEU A 90 5.66 10.21 -6.68
C LEU A 90 6.87 10.40 -5.75
N THR A 91 8.08 10.34 -6.29
CA THR A 91 9.32 10.49 -5.53
C THR A 91 10.43 11.08 -6.40
N GLY A 92 11.47 11.61 -5.75
CA GLY A 92 12.67 12.11 -6.40
C GLY A 92 13.72 11.01 -6.53
N SER A 93 14.90 11.36 -7.04
CA SER A 93 16.05 10.47 -7.00
C SER A 93 16.49 10.20 -5.55
N PHE A 94 16.85 8.97 -5.26
CA PHE A 94 17.44 8.55 -3.99
C PHE A 94 18.57 7.55 -4.26
N ASN A 95 19.49 7.45 -3.31
CA ASN A 95 20.63 6.55 -3.42
C ASN A 95 20.34 5.27 -2.65
N LEU A 96 20.63 4.13 -3.28
CA LEU A 96 20.61 2.85 -2.59
C LEU A 96 21.92 2.62 -1.83
N THR A 97 21.82 1.89 -0.73
CA THR A 97 22.97 1.43 0.06
C THR A 97 23.19 -0.07 -0.14
N SER A 98 24.37 -0.55 0.26
CA SER A 98 24.67 -1.99 0.27
C SER A 98 23.71 -2.76 1.18
N HIS A 99 23.55 -4.07 0.91
CA HIS A 99 22.71 -4.98 1.70
C HIS A 99 21.22 -4.57 1.81
N PHE A 100 20.74 -3.76 0.88
CA PHE A 100 19.36 -3.32 0.80
C PHE A 100 18.65 -3.97 -0.39
N THR A 101 17.47 -4.53 -0.17
CA THR A 101 16.60 -5.05 -1.23
C THR A 101 15.39 -4.13 -1.37
N LEU A 102 15.21 -3.53 -2.54
CA LEU A 102 13.99 -2.78 -2.88
C LEU A 102 13.05 -3.67 -3.70
N TYR A 103 11.84 -3.86 -3.21
CA TYR A 103 10.81 -4.62 -3.89
C TYR A 103 9.64 -3.72 -4.29
N LEU A 104 9.38 -3.65 -5.59
CA LEU A 104 8.35 -2.80 -6.21
C LEU A 104 7.32 -3.71 -6.85
N LEU A 105 6.04 -3.54 -6.53
CA LEU A 105 4.98 -4.13 -7.34
C LEU A 105 3.79 -3.21 -7.65
#